data_AF-A0AAE5QV52-F1
#
_entry.id   AF-A0AAE5QV52-F1
#
_cell.length_a   1.000
_cell.length_b   1.000
_cell.length_c   1.000
_cell.angle_alpha   90.00
_cell.angle_beta   90.00
_cell.angle_gamma   90.00
#
_symmetry.space_group_name_H-M   'P 1'
#
loop_
_entity.id
_entity.type
_entity.pdbx_description
1 polymer ?
#
loop_
_entity_poly.entity_id
_entity_poly.type
_entity_poly.pdbx_seq_one_letter_code
_entity_poly.pdbx_strand_id
1 'polypeptide(L)' 'MPVRDKVLIFSDRISSEILIKVAKIDVEIILSKSAPTSLAIQLAKDLYITAIEFIRENHFNSHPERIIN' A
#
# COMPACT_ATOMS: atom_id res chain seq x y z
N MET A 1 17.38 11.61 -1.31
CA MET A 1 16.28 12.28 -0.56
C MET A 1 15.67 11.26 0.38
N PRO A 2 15.31 11.62 1.62
CA PRO A 2 14.58 10.72 2.49
C PRO A 2 13.16 10.50 1.96
N VAL A 3 12.73 9.23 1.92
CA VAL A 3 11.36 8.82 1.53
C VAL A 3 10.49 8.45 2.72
N ARG A 4 11.07 8.50 3.93
CA ARG A 4 10.32 8.49 5.19
C ARG A 4 9.29 9.62 5.17
N ASP A 5 8.09 9.35 5.69
CA ASP A 5 6.94 10.25 5.68
C ASP A 5 6.41 10.62 4.27
N LYS A 6 6.71 9.79 3.27
CA LYS A 6 6.14 9.90 1.92
C LYS A 6 5.24 8.72 1.60
N VAL A 7 4.32 8.95 0.67
CA VAL A 7 3.43 7.93 0.11
C VAL A 7 3.92 7.53 -1.27
N LEU A 8 3.98 6.24 -1.55
CA LEU A 8 4.27 5.73 -2.88
C LEU A 8 2.97 5.54 -3.67
N ILE A 9 2.89 6.11 -4.87
CA ILE A 9 1.75 5.91 -5.78
C ILE A 9 2.16 4.92 -6.86
N PHE A 10 1.36 3.87 -7.02
CA PHE A 10 1.56 2.83 -8.01
C PHE A 10 0.33 2.75 -8.92
N SER A 11 0.54 2.77 -10.25
CA SER A 11 -0.56 2.83 -11.22
C SER A 11 -1.21 1.49 -11.51
N ASP A 12 -0.54 0.39 -11.16
CA ASP A 12 -0.98 -0.98 -11.40
C ASP A 12 -1.24 -1.72 -10.07
N ARG A 13 -1.49 -3.03 -10.11
CA ARG A 13 -1.74 -3.87 -8.94
C ARG A 13 -0.53 -3.95 -8.02
N ILE A 14 -0.78 -3.86 -6.72
CA ILE A 14 0.25 -4.12 -5.71
C ILE A 14 0.47 -5.63 -5.59
N SER A 15 1.66 -6.08 -6.00
CA SER A 15 2.13 -7.45 -5.80
C SER A 15 3.02 -7.58 -4.56
N SER A 16 3.30 -8.81 -4.15
CA SER A 16 4.21 -9.10 -3.04
C SER A 16 5.62 -8.55 -3.28
N GLU A 17 6.11 -8.61 -4.52
CA GLU A 17 7.42 -8.09 -4.90
C GLU A 17 7.49 -6.55 -4.77
N ILE A 18 6.37 -5.85 -5.05
CA ILE A 18 6.27 -4.41 -4.85
C ILE A 18 6.35 -4.09 -3.36
N LEU A 19 5.60 -4.79 -2.51
CA LEU A 19 5.62 -4.58 -1.06
C LEU A 19 7.01 -4.83 -0.45
N ILE A 20 7.73 -5.85 -0.91
CA ILE A 20 9.12 -6.10 -0.47
C ILE A 20 10.03 -4.91 -0.83
N LYS A 21 9.86 -4.31 -2.01
CA LYS A 21 10.64 -3.13 -2.42
C LYS A 21 10.28 -1.91 -1.57
N VAL A 22 9.00 -1.72 -1.29
CA VAL A 22 8.47 -0.63 -0.44
C VAL A 22 9.03 -0.74 0.98
N ALA A 23 9.03 -1.93 1.57
CA ALA A 23 9.63 -2.18 2.88
C ALA A 23 11.13 -1.83 2.91
N LYS A 24 11.88 -2.22 1.87
CA LYS A 24 13.32 -1.96 1.78
C LYS A 24 13.68 -0.48 1.70
N ILE A 25 12.77 0.35 1.20
CA ILE A 25 12.97 1.80 1.10
C ILE A 25 12.32 2.56 2.26
N ASP A 26 11.81 1.85 3.28
CA ASP A 26 11.22 2.44 4.50
C ASP A 26 10.02 3.36 4.21
N VAL A 27 9.14 2.91 3.31
CA VAL A 27 7.86 3.57 3.00
C VAL A 27 6.71 2.79 3.65
N GLU A 28 5.86 3.49 4.38
CA GLU A 28 4.80 2.88 5.18
C GLU A 28 3.43 2.87 4.49
N ILE A 29 3.26 3.63 3.40
CA ILE A 29 1.98 3.76 2.70
C ILE A 29 2.20 3.65 1.19
N ILE A 30 1.41 2.78 0.55
CA ILE A 30 1.33 2.63 -0.90
C ILE A 30 -0.12 2.76 -1.39
N LEU A 31 -0.32 3.48 -2.49
CA LEU A 31 -1.60 3.71 -3.16
C LEU A 31 -1.65 2.99 -4.51
N SER A 32 -2.77 2.32 -4.81
CA SER A 32 -3.05 1.70 -6.10
C SER A 32 -4.50 1.93 -6.54
N LYS A 33 -4.69 2.00 -7.87
CA LYS A 33 -6.03 2.03 -8.49
C LYS A 33 -6.64 0.63 -8.63
N SER A 34 -5.81 -0.42 -8.64
CA SER A 34 -6.19 -1.79 -8.93
C SER A 34 -6.00 -2.68 -7.71
N ALA A 35 -7.00 -3.52 -7.41
CA ALA A 35 -7.01 -4.40 -6.24
C ALA A 35 -5.72 -5.24 -6.08
N PRO A 36 -5.30 -5.51 -4.84
CA PRO A 36 -4.15 -6.35 -4.56
C PRO A 36 -4.57 -7.83 -4.57
N THR A 37 -3.60 -8.73 -4.66
CA THR A 37 -3.86 -10.16 -4.43
C THR A 37 -3.99 -10.46 -2.94
N SER A 38 -4.65 -11.56 -2.57
CA SER A 38 -4.75 -11.99 -1.15
C SER A 38 -3.38 -12.13 -0.48
N LEU A 39 -2.37 -12.59 -1.23
CA LEU A 39 -0.99 -12.68 -0.76
C LEU A 39 -0.39 -11.30 -0.47
N ALA A 40 -0.62 -10.32 -1.36
CA ALA A 40 -0.17 -8.96 -1.14
C ALA A 40 -0.86 -8.32 0.08
N ILE A 41 -2.15 -8.56 0.29
CA ILE A 41 -2.88 -8.11 1.49
C ILE A 41 -2.24 -8.67 2.77
N GLN A 42 -1.94 -9.97 2.79
CA GLN A 42 -1.31 -10.60 3.94
C GLN A 42 0.09 -10.04 4.19
N LEU A 43 0.88 -9.90 3.13
CA LEU A 43 2.23 -9.38 3.23
C LEU A 43 2.27 -7.90 3.68
N ALA A 44 1.31 -7.09 3.24
CA ALA A 44 1.18 -5.70 3.70
C ALA A 44 0.97 -5.63 5.22
N LYS A 45 0.16 -6.55 5.78
CA LYS A 45 -0.03 -6.69 7.23
C LYS A 45 1.27 -7.09 7.94
N ASP A 46 1.95 -8.10 7.43
CA ASP A 46 3.18 -8.64 8.04
C ASP A 46 4.33 -7.63 8.02
N LEU A 47 4.41 -6.81 6.96
CA LEU A 47 5.42 -5.77 6.79
C LEU A 47 5.03 -4.42 7.42
N TYR A 48 3.87 -4.34 8.08
CA TYR A 48 3.31 -3.10 8.62
C TYR A 48 3.18 -1.98 7.57
N ILE A 49 2.93 -2.31 6.30
CA ILE A 49 2.69 -1.36 5.21
C ILE A 49 1.20 -1.19 5.01
N THR A 50 0.73 0.05 4.89
CA THR A 50 -0.65 0.39 4.54
C THR A 50 -0.79 0.41 3.02
N ALA A 51 -1.48 -0.58 2.46
CA ALA A 51 -1.90 -0.59 1.06
C ALA A 51 -3.30 0.01 0.93
N ILE A 52 -3.44 1.03 0.08
CA ILE A 52 -4.69 1.72 -0.21
C ILE A 52 -5.09 1.45 -1.66
N GLU A 53 -6.34 1.06 -1.85
CA GLU A 53 -6.85 0.44 -3.08
C GLU A 53 -8.18 1.08 -3.48
N PHE A 54 -8.59 0.90 -4.74
CA PHE A 54 -9.91 1.29 -5.23
C PHE A 54 -10.26 2.77 -5.05
N ILE A 55 -9.28 3.66 -5.12
CA ILE A 55 -9.47 5.10 -4.99
C ILE A 55 -10.43 5.59 -6.08
N ARG A 56 -11.68 5.90 -5.70
CA ARG A 56 -12.71 6.45 -6.58
C ARG A 56 -13.51 7.50 -5.84
N GLU A 57 -13.54 8.71 -6.38
CA GLU A 57 -14.31 9.90 -5.98
C GLU A 57 -14.32 10.27 -4.48
N ASN A 58 -14.65 9.37 -3.56
CA ASN A 58 -14.53 9.50 -2.09
C ASN A 58 -14.40 8.16 -1.33
N HIS A 59 -14.17 7.05 -2.04
CA HIS A 59 -14.05 5.71 -1.44
C HIS A 59 -12.69 5.10 -1.76
N PHE A 60 -12.14 4.38 -0.78
CA PHE A 60 -10.96 3.54 -0.91
C PHE A 60 -11.07 2.38 0.08
N ASN A 61 -10.34 1.30 -0.18
CA ASN A 61 -10.12 0.23 0.80
C ASN A 61 -8.69 0.34 1.33
N SER A 62 -8.47 0.04 2.61
CA SER A 62 -7.12 0.06 3.21
C SER A 62 -6.79 -1.25 3.90
N HIS A 63 -5.54 -1.69 3.75
CA HIS A 63 -5.05 -2.93 4.31
C HIS A 63 -3.62 -2.75 4.87
N PRO A 64 -3.41 -2.94 6.18
CA PRO A 64 -4.43 -3.03 7.24
C PRO A 64 -5.25 -1.73 7.38
N GLU A 65 -6.44 -1.81 7.98
CA GLU A 65 -7.27 -0.63 8.25
C GLU A 65 -6.61 0.27 9.30
N ARG A 66 -5.89 1.29 8.83
CA ARG A 66 -5.15 2.26 9.68
C ARG A 66 -5.57 3.71 9.47
N ILE A 67 -6.51 3.97 8.55
CA ILE A 67 -6.92 5.34 8.21
C ILE A 67 -8.10 5.74 9.09
N ILE A 68 -7.93 6.83 9.82
CA ILE A 68 -8.93 7.41 10.73
C ILE A 68 -9.53 8.62 10.02
N ASN A 69 -10.86 8.75 10.06
CA ASN A 69 -11.61 9.90 9.51
C ASN A 69 -11.55 11.10 10.46
#